data_AF-A0A6M4GTC5-F1
#
_entry.id   AF-A0A6M4GTC5-F1
#
_cell.length_a   1.000
_cell.length_b   1.000
_cell.length_c   1.000
_cell.angle_alpha   90.00
_cell.angle_beta   90.00
_cell.angle_gamma   90.00
#
_symmetry.space_group_name_H-M   'P 1'
#
loop_
_entity.id
_entity.type
_entity.pdbx_description
1 polymer ?
#
loop_
_entity_poly.entity_id
_entity_poly.type
_entity_poly.pdbx_seq_one_letter_code
_entity_poly.pdbx_strand_id
1 'polypeptide(L)'
;MSSPRPKAFRPASEFRKRGIYLLPNAFTTLNLFAGFYAIVQGMNHRFEQAAIAIFIAMILDSIDGRVARLTRTQSAFGAEYDSLTDMVSFGAAPALLMYEWALRDMGRIGWIAAFVYCAGAALRLARFNTQLSVADKRWFQGLPSPAAAALVVGMIWVFDDYQVKGGDVRWFAAALTVYAGLTMVSNVKFYSGKDINLRRAVPFWVVIVMVMVLLLISIEPSHVLWGVMVAYGFSGYVMWVVARWRTEATQKQYAHIRDAIEEGNLTALARMLGTTPADTVIGTGGRTVLMVAIEEVNLPAIELLVARGASLEVADEQGLTALGLAAESGFQEAVEALLAGGANPNHRDLLGDTPLDHAVEHGAHDTVATLLGYGAKASRELPPLPPDLPR
;
A
#
# COMPACT_ATOMS: atom_id res chain seq x y z
N MET A 1 -38.89 -37.30 51.99
CA MET A 1 -37.45 -37.06 52.21
C MET A 1 -36.72 -37.30 50.89
N SER A 2 -36.36 -36.24 50.17
CA SER A 2 -35.23 -36.16 49.22
C SER A 2 -35.37 -34.87 48.41
N SER A 3 -34.68 -33.82 48.88
CA SER A 3 -34.44 -32.60 48.11
C SER A 3 -33.63 -32.93 46.84
N PRO A 4 -33.92 -32.30 45.69
CA PRO A 4 -33.06 -32.43 44.51
C PRO A 4 -31.74 -31.72 44.80
N ARG A 5 -30.62 -32.44 44.65
CA ARG A 5 -29.26 -31.87 44.76
C ARG A 5 -29.06 -30.81 43.67
N PRO A 6 -28.42 -29.67 43.94
CA PRO A 6 -28.08 -28.71 42.90
C PRO A 6 -27.08 -29.35 41.92
N LYS A 7 -27.34 -29.21 40.62
CA LYS A 7 -26.42 -29.62 39.55
C LYS A 7 -25.11 -28.85 39.73
N ALA A 8 -24.02 -29.57 39.99
CA ALA A 8 -22.68 -29.00 40.07
C ALA A 8 -22.36 -28.29 38.74
N PHE A 9 -22.11 -26.98 38.81
CA PHE A 9 -21.56 -26.21 37.70
C PHE A 9 -20.16 -26.74 37.41
N ARG A 10 -20.00 -27.54 36.35
CA ARG A 10 -18.69 -27.88 35.82
C ARG A 10 -18.26 -26.67 34.97
N PRO A 11 -17.21 -25.91 35.31
CA PRO A 11 -16.59 -25.07 34.32
C PRO A 11 -16.02 -26.04 33.27
N ALA A 12 -16.62 -26.04 32.07
CA ALA A 12 -15.94 -26.59 30.92
C ALA A 12 -14.68 -25.73 30.77
N SER A 13 -13.55 -26.26 31.23
CA SER A 13 -12.26 -25.72 30.87
C SER A 13 -12.17 -25.81 29.36
N GLU A 14 -12.46 -24.71 28.67
CA GLU A 14 -12.03 -24.47 27.31
C GLU A 14 -10.50 -24.44 27.31
N PHE A 15 -9.87 -25.60 27.46
CA PHE A 15 -8.64 -25.89 26.76
C PHE A 15 -9.00 -25.96 25.27
N ARG A 16 -9.29 -24.79 24.67
CA ARG A 16 -9.22 -24.61 23.23
C ARG A 16 -7.79 -25.00 22.86
N LYS A 17 -7.64 -26.23 22.40
CA LYS A 17 -6.35 -26.81 21.98
C LYS A 17 -5.67 -25.76 21.10
N ARG A 18 -4.54 -25.23 21.57
CA ARG A 18 -3.64 -24.38 20.79
C ARG A 18 -2.99 -25.26 19.71
N GLY A 19 -3.80 -25.70 18.75
CA GLY A 19 -3.36 -26.49 17.62
C GLY A 19 -2.73 -25.57 16.59
N ILE A 20 -1.51 -25.87 16.19
CA ILE A 20 -0.88 -25.25 15.03
C ILE A 20 -1.58 -25.80 13.78
N TYR A 21 -2.01 -24.92 12.88
CA TYR A 21 -2.62 -25.37 11.62
C TYR A 21 -1.54 -25.98 10.72
N LEU A 22 -1.63 -27.29 10.49
CA LEU A 22 -0.57 -28.03 9.82
C LEU A 22 -0.37 -27.59 8.36
N LEU A 23 -1.47 -27.33 7.64
CA LEU A 23 -1.40 -27.17 6.18
C LEU A 23 -0.68 -25.88 5.72
N PRO A 24 -1.02 -24.66 6.20
CA PRO A 24 -0.24 -23.47 5.83
C PRO A 24 1.20 -23.55 6.33
N ASN A 25 1.40 -23.94 7.61
CA ASN A 25 2.73 -23.98 8.20
C ASN A 25 3.64 -25.04 7.54
N ALA A 26 3.09 -26.10 6.94
CA ALA A 26 3.87 -27.03 6.13
C ALA A 26 4.45 -26.37 4.88
N PHE A 27 3.66 -25.56 4.18
CA PHE A 27 4.16 -24.78 3.03
C PHE A 27 5.19 -23.74 3.45
N THR A 28 4.97 -23.04 4.57
CA THR A 28 5.96 -22.14 5.17
C THR A 28 7.24 -22.88 5.53
N THR A 29 7.15 -24.10 6.06
CA THR A 29 8.33 -24.93 6.38
C THR A 29 9.07 -25.37 5.11
N LEU A 30 8.35 -25.66 4.02
CA LEU A 30 8.95 -25.95 2.72
C LEU A 30 9.62 -24.70 2.11
N ASN A 31 9.03 -23.51 2.29
CA ASN A 31 9.67 -22.24 1.93
C ASN A 31 11.01 -22.11 2.68
N LEU A 32 11.01 -22.28 4.01
CA LEU A 32 12.22 -22.26 4.83
C LEU A 32 13.27 -23.27 4.34
N PHE A 33 12.84 -24.50 4.04
CA PHE A 33 13.72 -25.53 3.50
C PHE A 33 14.34 -25.12 2.17
N ALA A 34 13.57 -24.54 1.25
CA ALA A 34 14.06 -24.06 -0.03
C ALA A 34 15.08 -22.91 0.14
N GLY A 35 14.83 -21.96 1.04
CA GLY A 35 15.78 -20.90 1.39
C GLY A 35 17.08 -21.44 1.99
N PHE A 36 16.99 -22.39 2.93
CA PHE A 36 18.16 -23.05 3.51
C PHE A 36 18.95 -23.85 2.46
N TYR A 37 18.25 -24.62 1.63
CA TYR A 37 18.85 -25.36 0.52
C TYR A 37 19.58 -24.44 -0.46
N ALA A 38 19.01 -23.27 -0.75
CA ALA A 38 19.66 -22.27 -1.59
C ALA A 38 21.00 -21.82 -1.02
N ILE A 39 21.07 -21.52 0.28
CA ILE A 39 22.34 -21.16 0.96
C ILE A 39 23.36 -22.29 0.82
N VAL A 40 22.96 -23.53 1.12
CA VAL A 40 23.86 -24.70 1.02
C VAL A 40 24.37 -24.90 -0.40
N GLN A 41 23.54 -24.70 -1.42
CA GLN A 41 23.98 -24.82 -2.81
C GLN A 41 24.88 -23.67 -3.24
N GLY A 42 24.62 -22.46 -2.77
CA GLY A 42 25.52 -21.31 -2.93
C GLY A 42 26.92 -21.57 -2.37
N MET A 43 27.00 -22.15 -1.18
CA MET A 43 28.27 -22.53 -0.55
C MET A 43 29.04 -23.61 -1.35
N ASN A 44 28.32 -24.45 -2.11
CA ASN A 44 28.90 -25.44 -3.00
C ASN A 44 29.16 -24.91 -4.41
N HIS A 45 29.08 -23.59 -4.63
CA HIS A 45 29.21 -22.92 -5.92
C HIS A 45 28.23 -23.41 -6.99
N ARG A 46 27.06 -23.93 -6.58
CA ARG A 46 25.95 -24.33 -7.46
C ARG A 46 24.88 -23.25 -7.50
N PHE A 47 25.22 -22.12 -8.12
CA PHE A 47 24.41 -20.90 -8.10
C PHE A 47 23.09 -21.04 -8.86
N GLU A 48 23.07 -21.76 -9.99
CA GLU A 48 21.84 -22.08 -10.72
C GLU A 48 20.80 -22.78 -9.82
N GLN A 49 21.20 -23.85 -9.12
CA GLN A 49 20.31 -24.61 -8.23
C GLN A 49 19.86 -23.77 -7.04
N ALA A 50 20.76 -22.94 -6.50
CA ALA A 50 20.41 -22.01 -5.44
C ALA A 50 19.38 -20.99 -5.91
N ALA A 51 19.52 -20.49 -7.13
CA ALA A 51 18.58 -19.52 -7.69
C ALA A 51 17.20 -20.11 -7.89
N ILE A 52 17.12 -21.29 -8.51
CA ILE A 52 15.87 -22.03 -8.70
C ILE A 52 15.17 -22.27 -7.36
N ALA A 53 15.91 -22.61 -6.30
CA ALA A 53 15.34 -22.84 -4.99
C ALA A 53 14.68 -21.59 -4.39
N ILE A 54 15.25 -20.39 -4.60
CA ILE A 54 14.64 -19.12 -4.17
C ILE A 54 13.36 -18.84 -4.97
N PHE A 55 13.33 -19.14 -6.27
CA PHE A 55 12.09 -19.04 -7.05
C PHE A 55 11.01 -20.02 -6.58
N ILE A 56 11.39 -21.24 -6.20
CA ILE A 56 10.47 -22.21 -5.59
C ILE A 56 9.95 -21.70 -4.24
N ALA A 57 10.82 -21.14 -3.39
CA ALA A 57 10.43 -20.52 -2.12
C ALA A 57 9.35 -19.44 -2.31
N MET A 58 9.49 -18.57 -3.31
CA MET A 58 8.48 -17.54 -3.62
C MET A 58 7.11 -18.12 -4.02
N ILE A 59 7.10 -19.22 -4.76
CA ILE A 59 5.85 -19.90 -5.13
C ILE A 59 5.19 -20.48 -3.88
N LEU A 60 5.97 -21.09 -2.99
CA LEU A 60 5.49 -21.67 -1.73
C LEU A 60 4.91 -20.62 -0.78
N ASP A 61 5.59 -19.48 -0.62
CA ASP A 61 5.11 -18.29 0.10
C ASP A 61 3.79 -17.74 -0.48
N SER A 62 3.71 -17.65 -1.82
CA SER A 62 2.47 -17.21 -2.45
C SER A 62 1.30 -18.18 -2.20
N ILE A 63 1.58 -19.48 -2.05
CA ILE A 63 0.58 -20.53 -1.80
C ILE A 63 0.14 -20.51 -0.34
N ASP A 64 1.05 -20.45 0.63
CA ASP A 64 0.72 -20.59 2.05
C ASP A 64 -0.21 -19.47 2.56
N GLY A 65 0.04 -18.22 2.14
CA GLY A 65 -0.77 -17.08 2.50
C GLY A 65 -2.16 -17.15 1.86
N ARG A 66 -2.28 -17.72 0.66
CA ARG A 66 -3.57 -17.98 0.01
C ARG A 66 -4.32 -19.11 0.68
N VAL A 67 -3.65 -20.23 0.95
CA VAL A 67 -4.24 -21.39 1.64
C VAL A 67 -4.76 -20.96 3.01
N ALA A 68 -3.96 -20.27 3.82
CA ALA A 68 -4.37 -19.80 5.15
C ALA A 68 -5.63 -18.92 5.13
N ARG A 69 -5.77 -18.06 4.12
CA ARG A 69 -6.97 -17.22 3.92
C ARG A 69 -8.18 -18.05 3.48
N LEU A 70 -7.99 -18.98 2.54
CA LEU A 70 -9.06 -19.84 2.02
C LEU A 70 -9.62 -20.77 3.10
N THR A 71 -8.75 -21.35 3.93
CA THR A 71 -9.13 -22.27 5.00
C THR A 71 -9.50 -21.58 6.30
N ARG A 72 -9.38 -20.24 6.39
CA ARG A 72 -9.57 -19.44 7.62
C ARG A 72 -8.70 -19.93 8.78
N THR A 73 -7.48 -20.36 8.48
CA THR A 73 -6.54 -20.96 9.43
C THR A 73 -5.35 -20.04 9.74
N GLN A 74 -5.57 -18.72 9.78
CA GLN A 74 -4.53 -17.77 10.19
C GLN A 74 -4.33 -17.84 11.71
N SER A 75 -3.07 -17.88 12.15
CA SER A 75 -2.70 -17.85 13.56
C SER A 75 -1.56 -16.88 13.79
N ALA A 76 -1.48 -16.30 14.99
CA ALA A 76 -0.39 -15.39 15.36
C ALA A 76 0.98 -16.10 15.25
N PHE A 77 1.07 -17.35 15.70
CA PHE A 77 2.28 -18.16 15.53
C PHE A 77 2.65 -18.33 14.05
N GLY A 78 1.68 -18.62 13.18
CA GLY A 78 1.92 -18.79 11.75
C GLY A 78 2.43 -17.51 11.09
N ALA A 79 1.88 -16.34 11.45
CA ALA A 79 2.33 -15.05 10.92
C ALA A 79 3.77 -14.70 11.34
N GLU A 80 4.15 -14.99 12.59
CA GLU A 80 5.53 -14.80 13.05
C GLU A 80 6.49 -15.81 12.39
N TYR A 81 6.05 -17.08 12.27
CA TYR A 81 6.84 -18.12 11.61
C TYR A 81 7.09 -17.83 10.12
N ASP A 82 6.07 -17.29 9.45
CA ASP A 82 6.13 -16.78 8.07
C ASP A 82 7.17 -15.66 7.93
N SER A 83 7.11 -14.65 8.80
CA SER A 83 8.08 -13.54 8.80
C SER A 83 9.53 -14.00 9.05
N LEU A 84 9.74 -14.97 9.95
CA LEU A 84 11.06 -15.55 10.21
C LEU A 84 11.55 -16.36 9.01
N THR A 85 10.64 -17.08 8.35
CA THR A 85 10.94 -17.86 7.15
C THR A 85 11.31 -16.95 6.00
N ASP A 86 10.54 -15.89 5.75
CA ASP A 86 10.83 -14.86 4.76
C ASP A 86 12.17 -14.20 4.97
N MET A 87 12.54 -13.95 6.22
CA MET A 87 13.85 -13.38 6.54
C MET A 87 14.98 -14.32 6.11
N VAL A 88 14.82 -15.64 6.25
CA VAL A 88 15.81 -16.62 5.79
C VAL A 88 15.79 -16.73 4.26
N SER A 89 14.63 -16.98 3.67
CA SER A 89 14.47 -17.28 2.24
C SER A 89 14.67 -16.07 1.33
N PHE A 90 14.23 -14.88 1.74
CA PHE A 90 14.24 -13.68 0.90
C PHE A 90 15.17 -12.57 1.40
N GLY A 91 15.58 -12.64 2.67
CA GLY A 91 16.57 -11.72 3.26
C GLY A 91 18.00 -12.28 3.23
N ALA A 92 18.26 -13.30 4.04
CA ALA A 92 19.60 -13.83 4.25
C ALA A 92 20.13 -14.62 3.05
N ALA A 93 19.31 -15.52 2.47
CA ALA A 93 19.78 -16.38 1.38
C ALA A 93 20.22 -15.58 0.12
N PRO A 94 19.44 -14.62 -0.41
CA PRO A 94 19.87 -13.80 -1.53
C PRO A 94 21.12 -12.96 -1.23
N ALA A 95 21.23 -12.40 -0.01
CA ALA A 95 22.39 -11.62 0.41
C ALA A 95 23.67 -12.47 0.41
N LEU A 96 23.60 -13.68 0.97
CA LEU A 96 24.73 -14.61 1.05
C LEU A 96 25.10 -15.15 -0.33
N LEU A 97 24.11 -15.47 -1.16
CA LEU A 97 24.35 -15.92 -2.54
C LEU A 97 25.09 -14.86 -3.35
N MET A 98 24.63 -13.61 -3.28
CA MET A 98 25.28 -12.52 -3.97
C MET A 98 26.69 -12.24 -3.43
N TYR A 99 26.86 -12.35 -2.10
CA TYR A 99 28.15 -12.18 -1.47
C TYR A 99 29.16 -13.21 -1.98
N GLU A 100 28.80 -14.49 -1.95
CA GLU A 100 29.68 -15.57 -2.40
C GLU A 100 29.92 -15.54 -3.90
N TRP A 101 28.93 -15.14 -4.70
CA TRP A 101 29.04 -15.12 -6.16
C TRP A 101 29.88 -13.95 -6.71
N ALA A 102 29.72 -12.73 -6.21
CA ALA A 102 30.34 -11.54 -6.80
C ALA A 102 30.99 -10.55 -5.82
N LEU A 103 30.59 -10.52 -4.54
CA LEU A 103 31.02 -9.45 -3.62
C LEU A 103 32.19 -9.83 -2.72
N ARG A 104 32.53 -11.11 -2.61
CA ARG A 104 33.60 -11.63 -1.74
C ARG A 104 34.94 -10.94 -1.99
N ASP A 105 35.30 -10.72 -3.25
CA ASP A 105 36.56 -10.08 -3.66
C ASP A 105 36.60 -8.56 -3.41
N MET A 106 35.47 -7.94 -3.07
CA MET A 106 35.38 -6.50 -2.75
C MET A 106 35.71 -6.20 -1.27
N GLY A 107 35.96 -7.22 -0.46
CA GLY A 107 36.27 -7.07 0.97
C GLY A 107 35.16 -6.34 1.73
N ARG A 108 35.51 -5.24 2.41
CA ARG A 108 34.59 -4.48 3.28
C ARG A 108 33.35 -3.97 2.54
N ILE A 109 33.52 -3.50 1.30
CA ILE A 109 32.41 -2.93 0.52
C ILE A 109 31.39 -4.02 0.18
N GLY A 110 31.87 -5.20 -0.21
CA GLY A 110 31.01 -6.32 -0.55
C GLY A 110 30.19 -6.81 0.64
N TRP A 111 30.81 -6.91 1.82
CA TRP A 111 30.11 -7.27 3.05
C TRP A 111 29.04 -6.24 3.44
N ILE A 112 29.36 -4.93 3.34
CA ILE A 112 28.38 -3.86 3.61
C ILE A 112 27.20 -3.96 2.65
N ALA A 113 27.43 -4.18 1.36
CA ALA A 113 26.34 -4.29 0.38
C ALA A 113 25.39 -5.44 0.69
N ALA A 114 25.92 -6.63 0.98
CA ALA A 114 25.12 -7.79 1.39
C ALA A 114 24.38 -7.54 2.72
N PHE A 115 25.02 -6.89 3.69
CA PHE A 115 24.41 -6.54 4.96
C PHE A 115 23.27 -5.52 4.80
N VAL A 116 23.44 -4.50 3.96
CA VAL A 116 22.38 -3.51 3.66
C VAL A 116 21.14 -4.18 3.08
N TYR A 117 21.31 -5.15 2.17
CA TYR A 117 20.19 -5.93 1.65
C TYR A 117 19.49 -6.72 2.76
N CYS A 118 20.27 -7.47 3.54
CA CYS A 118 19.75 -8.32 4.62
C CYS A 118 19.01 -7.49 5.69
N ALA A 119 19.60 -6.38 6.14
CA ALA A 119 18.99 -5.45 7.06
C ALA A 119 17.73 -4.78 6.47
N GLY A 120 17.76 -4.44 5.18
CA GLY A 120 16.60 -3.90 4.46
C GLY A 120 15.42 -4.87 4.46
N ALA A 121 15.66 -6.16 4.24
CA ALA A 121 14.63 -7.20 4.32
C ALA A 121 14.04 -7.29 5.73
N ALA A 122 14.89 -7.31 6.77
CA ALA A 122 14.45 -7.38 8.17
C ALA A 122 13.58 -6.17 8.57
N LEU A 123 14.05 -4.95 8.27
CA LEU A 123 13.33 -3.71 8.56
C LEU A 123 11.98 -3.66 7.84
N ARG A 124 11.94 -4.16 6.61
CA ARG A 124 10.73 -4.19 5.82
C ARG A 124 9.70 -5.16 6.38
N LEU A 125 10.11 -6.37 6.77
CA LEU A 125 9.23 -7.34 7.43
C LEU A 125 8.71 -6.79 8.77
N ALA A 126 9.59 -6.18 9.56
CA ALA A 126 9.20 -5.52 10.81
C ALA A 126 8.18 -4.40 10.60
N ARG A 127 8.39 -3.53 9.59
CA ARG A 127 7.44 -2.47 9.20
C ARG A 127 6.11 -3.03 8.73
N PHE A 128 6.15 -4.09 7.92
CA PHE A 128 4.93 -4.73 7.44
C PHE A 128 4.10 -5.27 8.61
N ASN A 129 4.73 -5.93 9.58
CA ASN A 129 4.05 -6.49 10.75
C ASN A 129 3.45 -5.43 11.68
N THR A 130 4.02 -4.22 11.75
CA THR A 130 3.47 -3.13 12.58
C THR A 130 2.37 -2.33 11.90
N GLN A 131 2.26 -2.37 10.56
CA GLN A 131 1.31 -1.56 9.78
C GLN A 131 0.14 -2.36 9.18
N LEU A 132 -0.03 -3.64 9.54
CA LEU A 132 -1.03 -4.56 8.98
C LEU A 132 -2.49 -4.05 9.00
N SER A 133 -2.87 -3.19 9.96
CA SER A 133 -4.24 -2.67 10.11
C SER A 133 -4.50 -1.32 9.44
N VAL A 134 -3.46 -0.55 9.13
CA VAL A 134 -3.57 0.85 8.64
C VAL A 134 -3.16 0.97 7.16
N ALA A 135 -2.42 0.01 6.63
CA ALA A 135 -1.90 0.07 5.27
C ALA A 135 -2.96 -0.27 4.18
N ASP A 136 -2.96 0.54 3.12
CA ASP A 136 -3.75 0.31 1.91
C ASP A 136 -3.50 -1.08 1.30
N LYS A 137 -4.57 -1.87 1.10
CA LYS A 137 -4.45 -3.23 0.54
C LYS A 137 -3.94 -3.26 -0.91
N ARG A 138 -4.11 -2.15 -1.64
CA ARG A 138 -3.78 -2.01 -3.07
C ARG A 138 -2.30 -1.80 -3.35
N TRP A 139 -1.58 -1.23 -2.39
CA TRP A 139 -0.22 -0.76 -2.58
C TRP A 139 0.69 -1.29 -1.47
N PHE A 140 1.86 -1.81 -1.86
CA PHE A 140 2.95 -2.05 -0.93
C PHE A 140 3.81 -0.80 -0.80
N GLN A 141 4.21 -0.48 0.43
CA GLN A 141 5.24 0.53 0.69
C GLN A 141 6.60 -0.17 0.62
N GLY A 142 7.41 0.17 -0.38
CA GLY A 142 8.69 -0.48 -0.71
C GLY A 142 8.53 -1.78 -1.53
N LEU A 143 9.59 -2.18 -2.24
CA LEU A 143 9.62 -3.32 -3.16
C LEU A 143 9.50 -4.65 -2.42
N PRO A 144 8.47 -5.52 -2.58
CA PRO A 144 8.29 -6.84 -1.91
C PRO A 144 9.55 -7.69 -1.70
N SER A 145 9.71 -8.32 -0.53
CA SER A 145 10.94 -9.08 -0.19
C SER A 145 11.15 -10.26 -1.14
N PRO A 146 10.08 -11.04 -1.48
CA PRO A 146 10.17 -12.02 -2.57
C PRO A 146 10.66 -11.39 -3.89
N ALA A 147 10.10 -10.24 -4.30
CA ALA A 147 10.51 -9.58 -5.54
C ALA A 147 11.95 -9.05 -5.51
N ALA A 148 12.40 -8.52 -4.36
CA ALA A 148 13.78 -8.09 -4.16
C ALA A 148 14.75 -9.29 -4.23
N ALA A 149 14.36 -10.43 -3.65
CA ALA A 149 15.13 -11.67 -3.73
C ALA A 149 15.24 -12.16 -5.17
N ALA A 150 14.13 -12.17 -5.89
CA ALA A 150 14.07 -12.53 -7.30
C ALA A 150 14.91 -11.61 -8.19
N LEU A 151 14.97 -10.31 -7.88
CA LEU A 151 15.78 -9.34 -8.62
C LEU A 151 17.27 -9.63 -8.46
N VAL A 152 17.72 -9.88 -7.22
CA VAL A 152 19.13 -10.15 -6.89
C VAL A 152 19.56 -11.52 -7.40
N VAL A 153 18.78 -12.56 -7.12
CA VAL A 153 19.10 -13.95 -7.46
C VAL A 153 18.85 -14.26 -8.93
N GLY A 154 17.85 -13.64 -9.55
CA GLY A 154 17.63 -13.73 -10.99
C GLY A 154 18.80 -13.17 -11.79
N MET A 155 19.50 -12.13 -11.28
CA MET A 155 20.72 -11.64 -11.91
C MET A 155 21.82 -12.70 -11.86
N ILE A 156 22.01 -13.34 -10.70
CA ILE A 156 22.99 -14.43 -10.55
C ILE A 156 22.68 -15.52 -11.60
N TRP A 157 21.43 -15.94 -11.70
CA TRP A 157 21.01 -16.99 -12.63
C TRP A 157 21.28 -16.61 -14.10
N VAL A 158 20.85 -15.42 -14.54
CA VAL A 158 21.08 -14.95 -15.92
C VAL A 158 22.56 -14.88 -16.25
N PHE A 159 23.40 -14.37 -15.33
CA PHE A 159 24.82 -14.21 -15.59
C PHE A 159 25.59 -15.55 -15.52
N ASP A 160 25.14 -16.49 -14.70
CA ASP A 160 25.65 -17.86 -14.66
C ASP A 160 25.36 -18.60 -15.97
N ASP A 161 24.15 -18.43 -16.54
CA ASP A 161 23.79 -18.99 -17.85
C ASP A 161 24.71 -18.47 -18.98
N TYR A 162 25.08 -17.18 -18.94
CA TYR A 162 26.04 -16.59 -19.88
C TYR A 162 27.51 -16.87 -19.57
N GLN A 163 27.81 -17.65 -18.53
CA GLN A 163 29.18 -17.96 -18.08
C GLN A 163 29.99 -16.70 -17.72
N VAL A 164 29.31 -15.64 -17.26
CA VAL A 164 29.95 -14.41 -16.80
C VAL A 164 30.36 -14.58 -15.34
N LYS A 165 31.65 -14.35 -15.06
CA LYS A 165 32.15 -14.43 -13.69
C LYS A 165 31.64 -13.24 -12.88
N GLY A 166 31.16 -13.49 -11.66
CA GLY A 166 30.67 -12.44 -10.76
C GLY A 166 31.69 -11.33 -10.48
N GLY A 167 32.99 -11.63 -10.53
CA GLY A 167 34.07 -10.65 -10.38
C GLY A 167 34.08 -9.54 -11.44
N ASP A 168 33.64 -9.83 -12.67
CA ASP A 168 33.62 -8.86 -13.77
C ASP A 168 32.49 -7.84 -13.61
N VAL A 169 31.40 -8.25 -12.94
CA VAL A 169 30.19 -7.43 -12.73
C VAL A 169 30.02 -6.98 -11.28
N ARG A 170 31.04 -7.15 -10.43
CA ARG A 170 30.99 -6.88 -8.99
C ARG A 170 30.41 -5.52 -8.59
N TRP A 171 30.73 -4.46 -9.34
CA TRP A 171 30.19 -3.12 -9.07
C TRP A 171 28.71 -3.01 -9.38
N PHE A 172 28.27 -3.62 -10.48
CA PHE A 172 26.86 -3.69 -10.84
C PHE A 172 26.08 -4.58 -9.86
N ALA A 173 26.64 -5.73 -9.50
CA ALA A 173 26.09 -6.62 -8.48
C ALA A 173 25.92 -5.92 -7.13
N ALA A 174 26.94 -5.17 -6.68
CA ALA A 174 26.88 -4.38 -5.45
C ALA A 174 25.79 -3.30 -5.53
N ALA A 175 25.73 -2.55 -6.64
CA ALA A 175 24.74 -1.50 -6.85
C ALA A 175 23.31 -2.06 -6.85
N LEU A 176 23.06 -3.17 -7.56
CA LEU A 176 21.74 -3.81 -7.59
C LEU A 176 21.32 -4.32 -6.22
N THR A 177 22.26 -4.89 -5.46
CA THR A 177 22.02 -5.42 -4.10
C THR A 177 21.65 -4.32 -3.12
N VAL A 178 22.42 -3.22 -3.14
CA VAL A 178 22.13 -2.03 -2.32
C VAL A 178 20.80 -1.40 -2.76
N TYR A 179 20.56 -1.28 -4.07
CA TYR A 179 19.29 -0.79 -4.60
C TYR A 179 18.11 -1.59 -4.09
N ALA A 180 18.16 -2.93 -4.20
CA ALA A 180 17.09 -3.80 -3.71
C ALA A 180 16.89 -3.64 -2.20
N GLY A 181 17.98 -3.59 -1.42
CA GLY A 181 17.97 -3.36 0.03
C GLY A 181 17.30 -2.05 0.44
N LEU A 182 17.70 -0.94 -0.16
CA LEU A 182 17.16 0.39 0.14
C LEU A 182 15.71 0.54 -0.35
N THR A 183 15.38 -0.04 -1.51
CA THR A 183 14.02 0.04 -2.07
C THR A 183 13.01 -0.71 -1.19
N MET A 184 13.40 -1.80 -0.52
CA MET A 184 12.54 -2.50 0.45
C MET A 184 12.07 -1.59 1.59
N VAL A 185 12.90 -0.65 2.03
CA VAL A 185 12.60 0.26 3.17
C VAL A 185 12.09 1.63 2.70
N SER A 186 12.10 1.90 1.39
CA SER A 186 11.59 3.16 0.83
C SER A 186 10.06 3.34 1.03
N ASN A 187 9.60 4.58 0.84
CA ASN A 187 8.18 4.95 0.86
C ASN A 187 7.53 4.90 -0.55
N VAL A 188 8.23 4.34 -1.54
CA VAL A 188 7.71 4.22 -2.90
C VAL A 188 6.58 3.19 -2.92
N LYS A 189 5.47 3.52 -3.61
CA LYS A 189 4.30 2.65 -3.72
C LYS A 189 4.49 1.65 -4.86
N PHE A 190 4.43 0.36 -4.55
CA PHE A 190 4.45 -0.74 -5.50
C PHE A 190 3.08 -1.41 -5.58
N TYR A 191 2.64 -1.82 -6.76
CA TYR A 191 1.34 -2.45 -6.91
C TYR A 191 1.33 -3.84 -6.25
N SER A 192 0.31 -4.10 -5.43
CA SER A 192 0.20 -5.31 -4.60
C SER A 192 -0.46 -6.49 -5.32
N GLY A 193 -1.28 -6.22 -6.35
CA GLY A 193 -2.01 -7.25 -7.09
C GLY A 193 -3.13 -7.94 -6.30
N LYS A 194 -3.36 -7.56 -5.04
CA LYS A 194 -4.35 -8.18 -4.14
C LYS A 194 -5.81 -7.83 -4.47
N ASP A 195 -6.07 -6.73 -5.20
CA ASP A 195 -7.43 -6.33 -5.59
C ASP A 195 -7.87 -6.90 -6.94
N ILE A 196 -7.06 -7.73 -7.59
CA ILE A 196 -7.43 -8.34 -8.88
C ILE A 196 -8.57 -9.34 -8.61
N ASN A 197 -9.79 -8.91 -8.88
CA ASN A 197 -10.97 -9.76 -8.85
C ASN A 197 -10.90 -10.80 -9.98
N LEU A 198 -10.26 -11.95 -9.70
CA LEU A 198 -10.17 -13.11 -10.59
C LEU A 198 -11.55 -13.67 -11.03
N ARG A 199 -12.64 -13.23 -10.39
CA ARG A 199 -14.02 -13.60 -10.72
C ARG A 199 -14.63 -12.77 -11.85
N ARG A 200 -13.95 -11.70 -12.30
CA ARG A 200 -14.41 -10.90 -13.44
C ARG A 200 -13.92 -11.53 -14.74
N ALA A 201 -14.78 -11.56 -15.75
CA ALA A 201 -14.37 -12.01 -17.09
C ALA A 201 -13.20 -11.14 -17.60
N VAL A 202 -12.09 -11.79 -17.93
CA VAL A 202 -10.93 -11.14 -18.55
C VAL A 202 -11.10 -11.10 -20.06
N PRO A 203 -10.68 -10.03 -20.75
CA PRO A 203 -10.67 -10.00 -22.21
C PRO A 203 -9.85 -11.16 -22.79
N PHE A 204 -10.27 -11.74 -23.92
CA PHE A 204 -9.59 -12.90 -24.53
C PHE A 204 -8.10 -12.64 -24.84
N TRP A 205 -7.73 -11.40 -25.19
CA TRP A 205 -6.34 -11.03 -25.43
C TRP A 205 -5.44 -11.22 -24.20
N VAL A 206 -5.98 -11.12 -22.97
CA VAL A 206 -5.23 -11.38 -21.73
C VAL A 206 -4.81 -12.84 -21.64
N VAL A 207 -5.67 -13.76 -22.09
CA VAL A 207 -5.36 -15.21 -22.13
C VAL A 207 -4.22 -15.47 -23.13
N ILE A 208 -4.24 -14.80 -24.29
CA ILE A 208 -3.17 -14.90 -25.29
C ILE A 208 -1.85 -14.42 -24.70
N VAL A 209 -1.83 -13.23 -24.06
CA VAL A 209 -0.64 -12.70 -23.41
C VAL A 209 -0.13 -13.64 -22.31
N MET A 210 -1.02 -14.22 -21.51
CA MET A 210 -0.67 -15.18 -20.48
C MET A 210 0.01 -16.43 -21.07
N VAL A 211 -0.54 -16.99 -22.16
CA VAL A 211 0.07 -18.13 -22.86
C VAL A 211 1.42 -17.75 -23.46
N MET A 212 1.56 -16.57 -24.06
CA MET A 212 2.84 -16.08 -24.57
C MET A 212 3.89 -15.94 -23.48
N VAL A 213 3.52 -15.41 -22.31
CA VAL A 213 4.43 -15.31 -21.15
C VAL A 213 4.85 -16.70 -20.68
N LEU A 214 3.93 -17.67 -20.60
CA LEU A 214 4.26 -19.05 -20.24
C LEU A 214 5.20 -19.72 -21.24
N LEU A 215 4.99 -19.50 -22.55
CA LEU A 215 5.88 -20.01 -23.59
C LEU A 215 7.27 -19.39 -23.47
N LEU A 216 7.36 -18.08 -23.24
CA LEU A 216 8.64 -17.39 -23.04
C LEU A 216 9.38 -17.93 -21.81
N ILE A 217 8.69 -18.10 -20.68
CA ILE A 217 9.27 -18.71 -19.46
C ILE A 217 9.78 -20.13 -19.74
N SER A 218 9.06 -20.90 -20.58
CA SER A 218 9.47 -22.27 -20.91
C SER A 218 10.70 -22.34 -21.81
N ILE A 219 11.00 -21.30 -22.59
CA ILE A 219 12.14 -21.26 -23.52
C ILE A 219 13.38 -20.73 -22.79
N GLU A 220 13.26 -19.58 -22.11
CA GLU A 220 14.36 -18.90 -21.42
C GLU A 220 13.89 -18.43 -20.02
N PRO A 221 13.83 -19.34 -19.03
CA PRO A 221 13.27 -19.03 -17.72
C PRO A 221 14.06 -17.94 -16.99
N SER A 222 15.39 -17.98 -17.03
CA SER A 222 16.27 -17.04 -16.34
C SER A 222 16.04 -15.59 -16.80
N HIS A 223 16.07 -15.35 -18.11
CA HIS A 223 15.88 -14.02 -18.72
C HIS A 223 14.51 -13.43 -18.46
N VAL A 224 13.46 -14.22 -18.66
CA VAL A 224 12.07 -13.75 -18.57
C VAL A 224 11.73 -13.45 -17.12
N LEU A 225 12.08 -14.34 -16.19
CA LEU A 225 11.84 -14.13 -14.76
C LEU A 225 12.60 -12.91 -14.25
N TRP A 226 13.88 -12.77 -14.58
CA TRP A 226 14.66 -11.62 -14.14
C TRP A 226 14.15 -10.31 -14.78
N GLY A 227 13.85 -10.30 -16.08
CA GLY A 227 13.33 -9.14 -16.78
C GLY A 227 12.01 -8.62 -16.21
N VAL A 228 11.10 -9.54 -15.82
CA VAL A 228 9.86 -9.18 -15.12
C VAL A 228 10.16 -8.53 -13.77
N MET A 229 11.12 -9.06 -13.01
CA MET A 229 11.50 -8.50 -11.70
C MET A 229 12.18 -7.15 -11.81
N VAL A 230 13.01 -6.93 -12.84
CA VAL A 230 13.59 -5.63 -13.17
C VAL A 230 12.47 -4.62 -13.48
N ALA A 231 11.55 -4.97 -14.38
CA ALA A 231 10.42 -4.10 -14.71
C ALA A 231 9.58 -3.77 -13.48
N TYR A 232 9.32 -4.74 -12.62
CA TYR A 232 8.60 -4.54 -11.37
C TYR A 232 9.38 -3.67 -10.37
N GLY A 233 10.69 -3.88 -10.21
CA GLY A 233 11.56 -3.08 -9.34
C GLY A 233 11.57 -1.60 -9.70
N PHE A 234 11.60 -1.28 -10.99
CA PHE A 234 11.54 0.11 -11.46
C PHE A 234 10.12 0.69 -11.54
N SER A 235 9.08 -0.16 -11.64
CA SER A 235 7.69 0.28 -11.82
C SER A 235 7.23 1.28 -10.75
N GLY A 236 7.60 1.06 -9.48
CA GLY A 236 7.23 1.97 -8.38
C GLY A 236 7.81 3.38 -8.56
N TYR A 237 9.07 3.48 -9.00
CA TYR A 237 9.72 4.76 -9.27
C TYR A 237 9.15 5.44 -10.50
N VAL A 238 8.87 4.69 -11.57
CA VAL A 238 8.22 5.23 -12.77
C VAL A 238 6.85 5.80 -12.41
N MET A 239 6.04 5.07 -11.64
CA MET A 239 4.74 5.55 -11.19
C MET A 239 4.84 6.79 -10.30
N TRP A 240 5.84 6.84 -9.41
CA TRP A 240 6.11 8.01 -8.58
C TRP A 240 6.49 9.25 -9.42
N VAL A 241 7.39 9.09 -10.40
CA VAL A 241 7.79 10.18 -11.31
C VAL A 241 6.61 10.63 -12.17
N VAL A 242 5.85 9.71 -12.75
CA VAL A 242 4.67 10.02 -13.58
C VAL A 242 3.60 10.74 -12.75
N ALA A 243 3.34 10.31 -11.52
CA ALA A 243 2.42 10.99 -10.63
C ALA A 243 2.88 12.42 -10.36
N ARG A 244 4.15 12.59 -9.98
CA ARG A 244 4.74 13.92 -9.74
C ARG A 244 4.65 14.83 -10.97
N TRP A 245 4.96 14.32 -12.16
CA TRP A 245 4.92 15.09 -13.40
C TRP A 245 3.50 15.51 -13.77
N ARG A 246 2.52 14.61 -13.60
CA ARG A 246 1.10 14.96 -13.80
C ARG A 246 0.66 16.06 -12.85
N THR A 247 1.03 15.95 -11.57
CA THR A 247 0.72 16.96 -10.57
C THR A 247 1.33 18.32 -10.89
N GLU A 248 2.61 18.38 -11.24
CA GLU A 248 3.29 19.64 -11.60
C GLU A 248 2.68 20.27 -12.87
N ALA A 249 2.29 19.46 -13.85
CA ALA A 249 1.62 19.95 -15.07
C ALA A 249 0.23 20.53 -14.77
N THR A 250 -0.58 19.83 -13.97
CA THR A 250 -1.90 20.30 -13.52
C THR A 250 -1.78 21.58 -12.70
N GLN A 251 -0.84 21.66 -11.76
CA GLN A 251 -0.60 22.88 -10.99
C GLN A 251 -0.24 24.07 -11.87
N LYS A 252 0.65 23.89 -12.87
CA LYS A 252 0.98 24.97 -13.81
C LYS A 252 -0.21 25.40 -14.67
N GLN A 253 -1.01 24.44 -15.12
CA GLN A 253 -2.18 24.71 -15.95
C GLN A 253 -3.24 25.55 -15.22
N TYR A 254 -3.41 25.34 -13.91
CA TYR A 254 -4.44 26.00 -13.10
C TYR A 254 -3.90 27.00 -12.09
N ALA A 255 -2.61 27.36 -12.17
CA ALA A 255 -1.98 28.35 -11.29
C ALA A 255 -2.78 29.66 -11.26
N HIS A 256 -3.16 30.16 -12.44
CA HIS A 256 -3.94 31.40 -12.54
C HIS A 256 -5.32 31.35 -11.84
N ILE A 257 -5.95 30.17 -11.77
CA ILE A 257 -7.23 30.02 -11.04
C ILE A 257 -6.96 30.06 -9.54
N ARG A 258 -5.90 29.40 -9.08
CA ARG A 258 -5.49 29.41 -7.68
C ARG A 258 -5.11 30.83 -7.23
N ASP A 259 -4.28 31.52 -8.00
CA ASP A 259 -3.87 32.90 -7.73
C ASP A 259 -5.10 33.81 -7.62
N ALA A 260 -6.10 33.64 -8.50
CA ALA A 260 -7.33 34.42 -8.43
C ALA A 260 -8.18 34.14 -7.17
N ILE A 261 -8.14 32.92 -6.64
CA ILE A 261 -8.79 32.57 -5.37
C ILE A 261 -8.00 33.16 -4.20
N GLU A 262 -6.68 33.00 -4.18
CA GLU A 262 -5.81 33.53 -3.13
C GLU A 262 -5.89 35.06 -3.02
N GLU A 263 -5.88 35.75 -4.15
CA GLU A 263 -5.99 37.22 -4.22
C GLU A 263 -7.43 37.74 -4.01
N GLY A 264 -8.43 36.86 -3.92
CA GLY A 264 -9.84 37.25 -3.82
C GLY A 264 -10.41 37.92 -5.09
N ASN A 265 -9.78 37.71 -6.24
CA ASN A 265 -10.17 38.32 -7.52
C ASN A 265 -11.33 37.56 -8.19
N LEU A 266 -12.54 37.75 -7.66
CA LEU A 266 -13.76 37.09 -8.14
C LEU A 266 -14.08 37.38 -9.61
N THR A 267 -13.68 38.55 -10.13
CA THR A 267 -13.93 38.90 -11.53
C THR A 267 -13.03 38.07 -12.46
N ALA A 268 -11.75 37.93 -12.11
CA ALA A 268 -10.83 37.07 -12.84
C ALA A 268 -11.27 35.59 -12.75
N LEU A 269 -11.63 35.13 -11.56
CA LEU A 269 -12.13 33.78 -11.31
C LEU A 269 -13.39 33.48 -12.15
N ALA A 270 -14.40 34.36 -12.11
CA ALA A 270 -15.64 34.21 -12.86
C ALA A 270 -15.43 34.13 -14.39
N ARG A 271 -14.43 34.85 -14.90
CA ARG A 271 -14.02 34.83 -16.31
C ARG A 271 -13.32 33.51 -16.67
N MET A 272 -12.40 33.03 -15.84
CA MET A 272 -11.69 31.76 -16.07
C MET A 272 -12.63 30.56 -16.02
N LEU A 273 -13.59 30.56 -15.09
CA LEU A 273 -14.64 29.53 -14.99
C LEU A 273 -15.65 29.57 -16.16
N GLY A 274 -15.62 30.59 -17.01
CA GLY A 274 -16.40 30.60 -18.25
C GLY A 274 -15.88 29.63 -19.31
N THR A 275 -14.59 29.30 -19.25
CA THR A 275 -13.92 28.39 -20.19
C THR A 275 -13.55 27.03 -19.57
N THR A 276 -13.62 26.94 -18.24
CA THR A 276 -13.20 25.77 -17.46
C THR A 276 -14.36 25.33 -16.57
N PRO A 277 -14.74 24.03 -16.56
CA PRO A 277 -15.77 23.54 -15.66
C PRO A 277 -15.43 23.83 -14.18
N ALA A 278 -16.42 24.19 -13.37
CA ALA A 278 -16.20 24.46 -11.94
C ALA A 278 -15.75 23.22 -11.15
N ASP A 279 -16.04 22.02 -11.66
CA ASP A 279 -15.70 20.72 -11.05
C ASP A 279 -14.24 20.29 -11.31
N THR A 280 -13.45 21.17 -11.93
CA THR A 280 -12.10 20.81 -12.34
C THR A 280 -11.24 20.51 -11.13
N VAL A 281 -10.55 19.37 -11.18
CA VAL A 281 -9.52 18.99 -10.21
C VAL A 281 -8.24 19.72 -10.56
N ILE A 282 -7.78 20.60 -9.66
CA ILE A 282 -6.64 21.50 -9.89
C ILE A 282 -5.47 21.26 -8.93
N GLY A 283 -5.68 20.60 -7.80
CA GLY A 283 -4.66 20.38 -6.77
C GLY A 283 -4.06 18.97 -6.73
N THR A 284 -2.99 18.82 -5.96
CA THR A 284 -2.45 17.52 -5.51
C THR A 284 -3.53 16.77 -4.73
N GLY A 285 -3.58 15.44 -4.83
CA GLY A 285 -4.49 14.66 -4.00
C GLY A 285 -5.95 14.73 -4.43
N GLY A 286 -6.29 15.16 -5.66
CA GLY A 286 -7.67 15.15 -6.15
C GLY A 286 -8.51 16.38 -5.81
N ARG A 287 -7.90 17.45 -5.29
CA ARG A 287 -8.60 18.69 -4.89
C ARG A 287 -9.26 19.42 -6.07
N THR A 288 -10.56 19.74 -5.93
CA THR A 288 -11.31 20.58 -6.86
C THR A 288 -11.07 22.07 -6.64
N VAL A 289 -11.49 22.91 -7.60
CA VAL A 289 -11.49 24.38 -7.44
C VAL A 289 -12.25 24.80 -6.17
N LEU A 290 -13.38 24.16 -5.88
CA LEU A 290 -14.18 24.42 -4.69
C LEU A 290 -13.43 24.08 -3.40
N MET A 291 -12.72 22.96 -3.36
CA MET A 291 -11.91 22.60 -2.21
C MET A 291 -10.74 23.58 -1.99
N VAL A 292 -10.09 24.05 -3.06
CA VAL A 292 -9.04 25.07 -2.94
C VAL A 292 -9.62 26.37 -2.38
N ALA A 293 -10.81 26.79 -2.78
CA ALA A 293 -11.46 27.98 -2.19
C ALA A 293 -11.75 27.83 -0.68
N ILE A 294 -12.00 26.61 -0.20
CA ILE A 294 -12.17 26.31 1.23
C ILE A 294 -10.84 26.37 1.97
N GLU A 295 -9.77 25.78 1.40
CA GLU A 295 -8.41 25.83 2.00
C GLU A 295 -7.91 27.28 2.14
N GLU A 296 -8.18 28.12 1.14
CA GLU A 296 -7.81 29.54 1.14
C GLU A 296 -8.83 30.42 1.90
N VAL A 297 -9.83 29.82 2.56
CA VAL A 297 -10.88 30.48 3.38
C VAL A 297 -11.59 31.62 2.62
N ASN A 298 -11.84 31.43 1.34
CA ASN A 298 -12.43 32.43 0.46
C ASN A 298 -13.94 32.18 0.24
N LEU A 299 -14.75 32.60 1.21
CA LEU A 299 -16.21 32.47 1.16
C LEU A 299 -16.84 33.02 -0.14
N PRO A 300 -16.46 34.23 -0.64
CA PRO A 300 -17.02 34.72 -1.90
C PRO A 300 -16.71 33.83 -3.13
N ALA A 301 -15.53 33.19 -3.17
CA ALA A 301 -15.20 32.23 -4.22
C ALA A 301 -16.01 30.93 -4.08
N ILE A 302 -16.22 30.46 -2.85
CA ILE A 302 -17.07 29.30 -2.55
C ILE A 302 -18.50 29.57 -3.03
N GLU A 303 -19.10 30.68 -2.62
CA GLU A 303 -20.46 31.07 -3.02
C GLU A 303 -20.60 31.18 -4.54
N LEU A 304 -19.61 31.77 -5.22
CA LEU A 304 -19.59 31.86 -6.68
C LEU A 304 -19.55 30.47 -7.34
N LEU A 305 -18.70 29.56 -6.85
CA LEU A 305 -18.55 28.22 -7.38
C LEU A 305 -19.82 27.38 -7.18
N VAL A 306 -20.42 27.45 -5.98
CA VAL A 306 -21.70 26.79 -5.67
C VAL A 306 -22.81 27.35 -6.57
N ALA A 307 -22.91 28.68 -6.73
CA ALA A 307 -23.89 29.31 -7.60
C ALA A 307 -23.71 28.96 -9.09
N ARG A 308 -22.48 28.59 -9.50
CA ARG A 308 -22.15 28.11 -10.86
C ARG A 308 -22.37 26.61 -11.04
N GLY A 309 -22.89 25.91 -10.02
CA GLY A 309 -23.20 24.50 -10.07
C GLY A 309 -21.97 23.60 -9.92
N ALA A 310 -20.95 24.05 -9.19
CA ALA A 310 -19.83 23.19 -8.80
C ALA A 310 -20.35 21.95 -8.06
N SER A 311 -19.87 20.77 -8.43
CA SER A 311 -20.21 19.52 -7.80
C SER A 311 -19.67 19.47 -6.38
N LEU A 312 -20.59 19.28 -5.43
CA LEU A 312 -20.31 19.24 -3.99
C LEU A 312 -19.82 17.87 -3.53
N GLU A 313 -20.04 16.83 -4.36
CA GLU A 313 -19.82 15.42 -4.03
C GLU A 313 -18.55 14.83 -4.63
N VAL A 314 -17.76 15.64 -5.37
CA VAL A 314 -16.43 15.20 -5.80
C VAL A 314 -15.57 15.05 -4.55
N ALA A 315 -15.02 13.85 -4.39
CA ALA A 315 -14.13 13.51 -3.29
C ALA A 315 -12.66 13.50 -3.74
N ASP A 316 -11.77 13.89 -2.84
CA ASP A 316 -10.32 13.85 -3.04
C ASP A 316 -9.75 12.41 -2.94
N GLU A 317 -8.43 12.25 -2.95
CA GLU A 317 -7.76 10.95 -2.84
C GLU A 317 -7.96 10.27 -1.47
N GLN A 318 -8.35 11.01 -0.44
CA GLN A 318 -8.71 10.53 0.89
C GLN A 318 -10.21 10.19 0.99
N GLY A 319 -11.00 10.49 -0.04
CA GLY A 319 -12.45 10.33 -0.01
C GLY A 319 -13.18 11.50 0.64
N LEU A 320 -12.49 12.61 0.92
CA LEU A 320 -13.07 13.78 1.56
C LEU A 320 -13.77 14.67 0.51
N THR A 321 -15.01 15.08 0.77
CA THR A 321 -15.73 16.07 -0.05
C THR A 321 -15.44 17.50 0.41
N ALA A 322 -15.91 18.49 -0.36
CA ALA A 322 -15.83 19.90 0.03
C ALA A 322 -16.43 20.14 1.44
N LEU A 323 -17.55 19.48 1.76
CA LEU A 323 -18.19 19.59 3.08
C LEU A 323 -17.34 18.97 4.19
N GLY A 324 -16.72 17.81 3.93
CA GLY A 324 -15.80 17.18 4.89
C GLY A 324 -14.61 18.08 5.21
N LEU A 325 -14.03 18.71 4.17
CA LEU A 325 -12.91 19.64 4.33
C LEU A 325 -13.28 20.91 5.10
N ALA A 326 -14.44 21.50 4.80
CA ALA A 326 -14.94 22.66 5.53
C ALA A 326 -15.20 22.34 7.01
N ALA A 327 -15.71 21.13 7.30
CA ALA A 327 -15.93 20.65 8.66
C ALA A 327 -14.63 20.38 9.42
N GLU A 328 -13.63 19.75 8.78
CA GLU A 328 -12.28 19.54 9.32
C GLU A 328 -11.61 20.88 9.67
N SER A 329 -11.75 21.87 8.80
CA SER A 329 -11.17 23.21 8.99
C SER A 329 -11.97 24.09 9.97
N GLY A 330 -13.16 23.64 10.41
CA GLY A 330 -14.08 24.43 11.22
C GLY A 330 -14.62 25.70 10.53
N PHE A 331 -14.65 25.72 9.20
CA PHE A 331 -15.10 26.87 8.43
C PHE A 331 -16.63 26.91 8.33
N GLN A 332 -17.24 27.47 9.36
CA GLN A 332 -18.70 27.49 9.57
C GLN A 332 -19.48 28.03 8.37
N GLU A 333 -19.08 29.18 7.82
CA GLU A 333 -19.79 29.83 6.72
C GLU A 333 -19.73 28.99 5.44
N ALA A 334 -18.61 28.29 5.19
CA ALA A 334 -18.50 27.36 4.08
C ALA A 334 -19.40 26.13 4.28
N VAL A 335 -19.47 25.59 5.50
CA VAL A 335 -20.38 24.47 5.82
C VAL A 335 -21.84 24.86 5.56
N GLU A 336 -22.26 26.04 6.01
CA GLU A 336 -23.62 26.56 5.74
C GLU A 336 -23.89 26.70 4.24
N ALA A 337 -22.96 27.32 3.49
CA ALA A 337 -23.10 27.51 2.05
C ALA A 337 -23.19 26.17 1.28
N LEU A 338 -22.37 25.19 1.64
CA LEU A 338 -22.36 23.86 1.01
C LEU A 338 -23.63 23.06 1.33
N LEU A 339 -24.10 23.10 2.58
CA LEU A 339 -25.34 22.43 3.00
C LEU A 339 -26.57 23.07 2.36
N ALA A 340 -26.61 24.40 2.27
CA ALA A 340 -27.65 25.13 1.54
C ALA A 340 -27.63 24.79 0.03
N GLY A 341 -26.45 24.52 -0.52
CA GLY A 341 -26.24 24.00 -1.88
C GLY A 341 -26.64 22.52 -2.07
N GLY A 342 -27.00 21.82 -1.01
CA GLY A 342 -27.46 20.42 -1.05
C GLY A 342 -26.35 19.37 -0.93
N ALA A 343 -25.18 19.72 -0.37
CA ALA A 343 -24.12 18.75 -0.07
C ALA A 343 -24.63 17.65 0.87
N ASN A 344 -24.21 16.40 0.65
CA ASN A 344 -24.59 15.27 1.48
C ASN A 344 -23.85 15.31 2.84
N PRO A 345 -24.56 15.54 3.96
CA PRO A 345 -23.94 15.63 5.28
C PRO A 345 -23.42 14.30 5.82
N ASN A 346 -23.73 13.19 5.15
CA ASN A 346 -23.41 11.82 5.57
C ASN A 346 -22.43 11.13 4.62
N HIS A 347 -21.72 11.88 3.76
CA HIS A 347 -20.64 11.31 2.96
C HIS A 347 -19.59 10.66 3.87
N ARG A 348 -19.01 9.54 3.44
CA ARG A 348 -17.97 8.82 4.21
C ARG A 348 -16.68 8.78 3.42
N ASP A 349 -15.59 9.19 4.05
CA ASP A 349 -14.26 9.12 3.48
C ASP A 349 -13.69 7.69 3.48
N LEU A 350 -12.40 7.53 3.12
CA LEU A 350 -11.74 6.23 3.10
C LEU A 350 -11.52 5.61 4.49
N LEU A 351 -11.51 6.41 5.55
CA LEU A 351 -11.47 5.95 6.95
C LEU A 351 -12.87 5.58 7.47
N GLY A 352 -13.90 6.00 6.74
CA GLY A 352 -15.31 5.78 7.05
C GLY A 352 -15.91 6.91 7.89
N ASP A 353 -15.18 8.01 8.07
CA ASP A 353 -15.56 9.17 8.85
C ASP A 353 -16.44 10.12 8.03
N THR A 354 -17.38 10.76 8.73
CA THR A 354 -18.34 11.71 8.16
C THR A 354 -17.90 13.15 8.43
N PRO A 355 -18.44 14.16 7.73
CA PRO A 355 -18.19 15.56 8.06
C PRO A 355 -18.45 15.89 9.54
N LEU A 356 -19.42 15.23 10.18
CA LEU A 356 -19.69 15.40 11.60
C LEU A 356 -18.55 14.87 12.48
N ASP A 357 -17.96 13.71 12.13
CA ASP A 357 -16.83 13.15 12.87
C ASP A 357 -15.62 14.09 12.79
N HIS A 358 -15.34 14.63 11.60
CA HIS A 358 -14.28 15.62 11.37
C HIS A 358 -14.49 16.90 12.20
N ALA A 359 -15.70 17.47 12.21
CA ALA A 359 -16.02 18.65 13.01
C ALA A 359 -15.86 18.40 14.53
N VAL A 360 -16.23 17.20 15.01
CA VAL A 360 -16.07 16.83 16.43
C VAL A 360 -14.60 16.66 16.79
N GLU A 361 -13.81 15.95 15.97
CA GLU A 361 -12.39 15.72 16.21
C GLU A 361 -11.60 17.04 16.31
N HIS A 362 -11.97 18.02 15.47
CA HIS A 362 -11.32 19.33 15.41
C HIS A 362 -11.93 20.38 16.34
N GLY A 363 -12.93 20.01 17.16
CA GLY A 363 -13.52 20.89 18.17
C GLY A 363 -14.37 22.03 17.60
N ALA A 364 -14.89 21.88 16.39
CA ALA A 364 -15.61 22.93 15.67
C ALA A 364 -17.11 22.92 16.06
N HIS A 365 -17.42 23.46 17.24
CA HIS A 365 -18.72 23.35 17.90
C HIS A 365 -19.91 23.90 17.08
N ASP A 366 -19.74 25.04 16.41
CA ASP A 366 -20.80 25.66 15.61
C ASP A 366 -21.14 24.82 14.37
N THR A 367 -20.12 24.26 13.72
CA THR A 367 -20.24 23.32 12.60
C THR A 367 -20.93 22.03 13.02
N VAL A 368 -20.65 21.52 14.22
CA VAL A 368 -21.34 20.33 14.77
C VAL A 368 -22.84 20.60 14.90
N ALA A 369 -23.23 21.72 15.51
CA ALA A 369 -24.64 22.08 15.66
C ALA A 369 -25.34 22.20 14.31
N THR A 370 -24.68 22.82 13.34
CA THR A 370 -25.19 23.02 11.98
C THR A 370 -25.37 21.71 11.23
N LEU A 371 -24.35 20.84 11.23
CA LEU A 371 -24.40 19.52 10.59
C LEU A 371 -25.52 18.65 11.18
N LEU A 372 -25.69 18.65 12.50
CA LEU A 372 -26.80 17.96 13.17
C LEU A 372 -28.17 18.51 12.73
N GLY A 373 -28.30 19.83 12.58
CA GLY A 373 -29.50 20.49 12.06
C GLY A 373 -29.88 20.03 10.65
N TYR A 374 -28.88 19.72 9.81
CA TYR A 374 -29.06 19.17 8.45
C TYR A 374 -29.13 17.62 8.42
N GLY A 375 -29.21 16.95 9.57
CA GLY A 375 -29.39 15.50 9.65
C GLY A 375 -28.11 14.69 9.44
N ALA A 376 -26.93 15.28 9.71
CA ALA A 376 -25.68 14.54 9.77
C ALA A 376 -25.69 13.49 10.89
N LYS A 377 -25.03 12.36 10.66
CA LYS A 377 -24.89 11.25 11.59
C LYS A 377 -23.43 10.87 11.70
N ALA A 378 -22.95 10.67 12.93
CA ALA A 378 -21.60 10.21 13.18
C ALA A 378 -21.37 8.81 12.59
N SER A 379 -20.13 8.49 12.23
CA SER A 379 -19.75 7.19 11.66
C SER A 379 -19.94 6.04 12.67
N ARG A 380 -19.82 6.36 13.96
CA ARG A 380 -20.04 5.50 15.14
C ARG A 380 -21.05 6.18 16.08
N GLU A 381 -21.88 5.42 16.78
CA GLU A 381 -22.77 5.99 17.81
C GLU A 381 -21.93 6.78 18.84
N LEU A 382 -22.14 8.10 18.90
CA LEU A 382 -21.56 8.95 19.94
C LEU A 382 -21.96 8.39 21.31
N PRO A 383 -21.04 8.26 22.28
CA PRO A 383 -21.45 8.06 23.66
C PRO A 383 -22.39 9.21 24.06
N PRO A 384 -23.46 8.94 24.84
CA PRO A 384 -24.44 9.95 25.18
C PRO A 384 -23.77 11.17 25.81
N LEU A 385 -24.20 12.37 25.40
CA LEU A 385 -23.72 13.64 25.94
C LEU A 385 -23.77 13.62 27.47
N PRO A 386 -22.71 14.09 28.17
CA PRO A 386 -22.77 14.26 29.61
C PRO A 386 -23.91 15.24 29.95
N PRO A 387 -24.69 14.97 31.01
CA PRO A 387 -25.92 15.69 31.34
C PRO A 387 -25.73 17.18 31.72
N ASP A 388 -24.51 17.71 31.66
CA ASP A 388 -24.10 18.93 32.34
C ASP A 388 -23.93 20.16 31.40
N LEU A 389 -24.33 20.08 30.14
CA LEU A 389 -24.32 21.23 29.23
C LEU A 389 -25.66 21.99 29.29
N PRO A 390 -25.65 23.32 29.48
CA PRO A 390 -26.86 24.14 29.50
C PRO A 390 -27.55 24.11 28.12
N ARG A 391 -28.88 23.97 28.15
CA ARG A 391 -29.76 23.90 26.98
C ARG A 391 -29.87 25.23 26.24
#